data_AF-A0A9E1JQK3-F1
#
_entry.id   AF-A0A9E1JQK3-F1
#
_cell.length_a   1.000
_cell.length_b   1.000
_cell.length_c   1.000
_cell.angle_alpha   90.00
_cell.angle_beta   90.00
_cell.angle_gamma   90.00
#
_symmetry.space_group_name_H-M   'P 1'
#
loop_
_entity.id
_entity.type
_entity.pdbx_description
1 polymer ?
#
loop_
_entity_poly.entity_id
_entity_poly.type
_entity_poly.pdbx_seq_one_letter_code
_entity_poly.pdbx_strand_id
1 'polypeptide(L)'
;MKSTALEVNLSDTKVDIIIDSKYQIFLDIFSSYFGILNRMNIFLKELSHPYKNWEFIVSEARHLGIHYFYMYKPHLNGNRALELFVDIFIESFESDSNLKIKTNAADNLMLFLQVIVKESGQELDRFLPVLEKAVKKIESYEGKDFYFFVRSYYQPDKIAENLLINIKSNETIFKSLNPFLVKFYDSSFDYWLRQEDPISWIGKSIDVKLINDRVSHILEDVSHKNILKWRKMLESIIQTLDKEPRHATKQLTGLVSYQGFVNRIWEIPQKIIMQTGDDIEGFHLKLTLLFYIIHIPGLYTIHVQALRDINTTLSHLIGDRDFKKDINIINQTFSLLKEHKGKYPETVLDCIHKIGEAVYKTSKTEL
;
A
#
# COMPACT_ATOMS: atom_id res chain seq x y z
N MET A 1 -15.79 -28.79 -4.00
CA MET A 1 -15.39 -29.85 -3.04
C MET A 1 -15.06 -29.17 -1.72
N LYS A 2 -15.89 -29.38 -0.69
CA LYS A 2 -15.62 -28.92 0.68
C LYS A 2 -14.55 -29.84 1.27
N SER A 3 -13.54 -29.27 1.93
CA SER A 3 -12.41 -30.03 2.46
C SER A 3 -12.84 -30.86 3.66
N THR A 4 -12.87 -32.17 3.48
CA THR A 4 -13.13 -33.22 4.49
C THR A 4 -12.14 -33.16 5.66
N ALA A 5 -10.97 -32.54 5.49
CA ALA A 5 -9.99 -32.35 6.54
C ALA A 5 -10.38 -31.28 7.57
N LEU A 6 -11.24 -30.32 7.20
CA LEU A 6 -11.71 -29.27 8.11
C LEU A 6 -12.78 -29.79 9.09
N GLU A 7 -13.67 -30.66 8.61
CA GLU A 7 -14.76 -31.25 9.41
C GLU A 7 -14.24 -32.22 10.47
N VAL A 8 -13.17 -32.97 10.17
CA VAL A 8 -12.55 -33.91 11.12
C VAL A 8 -11.90 -33.16 12.28
N ASN A 9 -11.18 -32.05 12.01
CA ASN A 9 -10.58 -31.23 13.08
C ASN A 9 -11.64 -30.51 13.96
N LEU A 10 -12.81 -30.19 13.40
CA LEU A 10 -13.91 -29.54 14.14
C LEU A 10 -14.67 -30.49 15.08
N SER A 11 -14.59 -31.81 14.85
CA SER A 11 -15.33 -32.79 15.64
C SER A 11 -14.69 -33.12 16.99
N ASP A 12 -13.37 -32.96 17.13
CA ASP A 12 -12.60 -33.29 18.35
C ASP A 12 -12.36 -32.09 19.29
N THR A 13 -12.71 -30.86 18.88
CA THR A 13 -12.60 -29.65 19.71
C THR A 13 -13.94 -28.94 19.88
N LYS A 14 -14.95 -29.63 20.41
CA LYS A 14 -16.16 -28.96 20.94
C LYS A 14 -15.83 -28.24 22.25
N VAL A 15 -15.12 -27.13 22.14
CA VAL A 15 -15.09 -26.12 23.21
C VAL A 15 -16.43 -25.39 23.14
N ASP A 16 -17.16 -25.30 24.26
CA ASP A 16 -18.35 -24.45 24.32
C ASP A 16 -17.89 -22.99 24.29
N ILE A 17 -18.05 -22.33 23.15
CA ILE A 17 -17.53 -20.99 22.92
C ILE A 17 -18.54 -19.98 23.45
N ILE A 18 -18.20 -19.37 24.59
CA ILE A 18 -18.96 -18.27 25.17
C ILE A 18 -18.43 -16.96 24.55
N ILE A 19 -19.35 -16.15 24.01
CA ILE A 19 -19.01 -14.82 23.49
C ILE A 19 -18.57 -13.93 24.66
N ASP A 20 -17.41 -13.29 24.54
CA ASP A 20 -16.93 -12.33 25.54
C ASP A 20 -17.95 -11.18 25.72
N SER A 21 -18.30 -10.89 26.98
CA SER A 21 -19.30 -9.89 27.34
C SER A 21 -19.01 -8.49 26.79
N LYS A 22 -17.74 -8.16 26.53
CA LYS A 22 -17.36 -6.88 25.91
C LYS A 22 -17.98 -6.69 24.52
N TYR A 23 -18.31 -7.78 23.82
CA TYR A 23 -18.89 -7.75 22.48
C TYR A 23 -20.43 -7.73 22.45
N GLN A 24 -21.09 -7.76 23.62
CA GLN A 24 -22.56 -7.74 23.70
C GLN A 24 -23.18 -6.54 22.96
N ILE A 25 -22.48 -5.40 22.97
CA ILE A 25 -22.87 -4.19 22.23
C ILE A 25 -23.15 -4.43 20.74
N PHE A 26 -22.40 -5.31 20.08
CA PHE A 26 -22.65 -5.64 18.68
C PHE A 26 -23.98 -6.35 18.51
N LEU A 27 -24.31 -7.29 19.40
CA LEU A 27 -25.58 -8.00 19.37
C LEU A 27 -26.75 -7.06 19.63
N ASP A 28 -26.60 -6.12 20.56
CA ASP A 28 -27.63 -5.15 20.89
C ASP A 28 -27.96 -4.25 19.69
N ILE A 29 -26.93 -3.76 18.99
CA ILE A 29 -27.07 -2.92 17.78
C ILE A 29 -27.81 -3.65 16.66
N PHE A 30 -27.57 -4.96 16.51
CA PHE A 30 -28.17 -5.77 15.43
C PHE A 30 -29.39 -6.58 15.88
N SER A 31 -29.89 -6.39 17.09
CA SER A 31 -30.98 -7.19 17.68
C SER A 31 -32.24 -7.29 16.81
N SER A 32 -32.59 -6.20 16.12
CA SER A 32 -33.75 -6.16 15.20
C SER A 32 -33.48 -6.72 13.80
N TYR A 33 -32.25 -7.15 13.49
CA TYR A 33 -31.82 -7.56 12.15
C TYR A 33 -31.32 -9.01 12.13
N PHE A 34 -32.26 -9.97 12.12
CA PHE A 34 -31.96 -11.41 12.29
C PHE A 34 -30.81 -11.95 11.42
N GLY A 35 -30.77 -11.59 10.12
CA GLY A 35 -29.71 -12.04 9.22
C GLY A 35 -28.32 -11.51 9.59
N ILE A 36 -28.24 -10.23 9.98
CA ILE A 36 -26.98 -9.61 10.40
C ILE A 36 -26.58 -10.12 11.79
N LEU A 37 -27.55 -10.28 12.69
CA LEU A 37 -27.35 -10.82 14.03
C LEU A 37 -26.77 -12.24 13.99
N ASN A 38 -27.25 -13.10 13.10
CA ASN A 38 -26.70 -14.45 12.94
C ASN A 38 -25.24 -14.41 12.46
N ARG A 39 -24.95 -13.56 11.47
CA ARG A 39 -23.58 -13.36 10.95
C ARG A 39 -22.65 -12.78 12.04
N MET A 40 -23.13 -11.82 12.82
CA MET A 40 -22.41 -11.26 13.96
C MET A 40 -22.14 -12.32 15.03
N ASN A 41 -23.10 -13.19 15.35
CA ASN A 41 -22.89 -14.29 16.30
C ASN A 41 -21.79 -15.25 15.85
N ILE A 42 -21.75 -15.62 14.56
CA ILE A 42 -20.69 -16.45 13.99
C ILE A 42 -19.33 -15.76 14.15
N PHE A 43 -19.26 -14.48 13.79
CA PHE A 43 -18.06 -13.67 13.93
C PHE A 43 -17.57 -13.59 15.39
N LEU A 44 -18.46 -13.30 16.34
CA LEU A 44 -18.10 -13.16 17.75
C LEU A 44 -17.71 -14.47 18.42
N LYS A 45 -18.30 -15.60 18.00
CA LYS A 45 -17.83 -16.92 18.43
C LYS A 45 -16.42 -17.19 17.92
N GLU A 46 -16.14 -16.96 16.65
CA GLU A 46 -14.78 -17.12 16.12
C GLU A 46 -13.77 -16.21 16.84
N LEU A 47 -14.16 -14.98 17.13
CA LEU A 47 -13.36 -14.01 17.87
C LEU A 47 -13.16 -14.39 19.35
N SER A 48 -14.06 -15.19 19.94
CA SER A 48 -13.93 -15.68 21.32
C SER A 48 -13.29 -17.07 21.40
N HIS A 49 -12.95 -17.68 20.26
CA HIS A 49 -12.34 -18.99 20.20
C HIS A 49 -10.87 -18.95 20.69
N PRO A 50 -10.38 -19.98 21.42
CA PRO A 50 -8.97 -20.05 21.81
C PRO A 50 -8.01 -20.09 20.61
N TYR A 51 -8.43 -20.73 19.51
CA TYR A 51 -7.67 -20.84 18.26
C TYR A 51 -8.34 -20.00 17.18
N LYS A 52 -8.06 -18.70 17.18
CA LYS A 52 -8.69 -17.72 16.29
C LYS A 52 -8.28 -17.91 14.83
N ASN A 53 -9.26 -18.03 13.93
CA ASN A 53 -9.03 -17.89 12.50
C ASN A 53 -8.91 -16.40 12.13
N TRP A 54 -7.70 -15.85 12.27
CA TRP A 54 -7.45 -14.43 12.00
C TRP A 54 -7.72 -14.00 10.55
N GLU A 55 -7.55 -14.88 9.56
CA GLU A 55 -7.88 -14.55 8.17
C GLU A 55 -9.38 -14.29 8.00
N PHE A 56 -10.22 -15.14 8.59
CA PHE A 56 -11.66 -14.91 8.65
C PHE A 56 -11.99 -13.66 9.48
N ILE A 57 -11.46 -13.53 10.69
CA ILE A 57 -11.78 -12.41 11.60
C ILE A 57 -11.46 -11.06 10.96
N VAL A 58 -10.29 -10.89 10.34
CA VAL A 58 -9.91 -9.61 9.71
C VAL A 58 -10.80 -9.28 8.52
N SER A 59 -11.08 -10.27 7.67
CA SER A 59 -11.96 -10.08 6.51
C SER A 59 -13.39 -9.73 6.95
N GLU A 60 -13.88 -10.43 7.97
CA GLU A 60 -15.24 -10.29 8.47
C GLU A 60 -15.41 -9.00 9.27
N ALA A 61 -14.41 -8.59 10.07
CA ALA A 61 -14.36 -7.30 10.74
C ALA A 61 -14.37 -6.13 9.74
N ARG A 62 -13.62 -6.23 8.63
CA ARG A 62 -13.68 -5.24 7.53
C ARG A 62 -15.11 -5.12 7.00
N HIS A 63 -15.74 -6.25 6.67
CA HIS A 63 -17.11 -6.25 6.15
C HIS A 63 -18.09 -5.67 7.18
N LEU A 64 -18.13 -6.20 8.40
CA LEU A 64 -19.07 -5.80 9.44
C LEU A 64 -18.88 -4.35 9.90
N GLY A 65 -17.64 -3.88 9.99
CA GLY A 65 -17.31 -2.51 10.40
C GLY A 65 -17.66 -1.47 9.35
N ILE A 66 -17.39 -1.76 8.07
CA ILE A 66 -17.58 -0.79 6.97
C ILE A 66 -18.98 -0.88 6.37
N HIS A 67 -19.42 -2.08 5.95
CA HIS A 67 -20.68 -2.24 5.22
C HIS A 67 -21.88 -1.83 6.09
N TYR A 68 -21.84 -2.10 7.39
CA TYR A 68 -22.88 -1.73 8.34
C TYR A 68 -22.57 -0.45 9.12
N PHE A 69 -21.64 0.39 8.65
CA PHE A 69 -21.28 1.64 9.33
C PHE A 69 -22.50 2.53 9.62
N TYR A 70 -23.46 2.56 8.69
CA TYR A 70 -24.72 3.29 8.83
C TYR A 70 -25.59 2.86 10.03
N MET A 71 -25.36 1.68 10.60
CA MET A 71 -26.04 1.22 11.82
C MET A 71 -25.35 1.71 13.09
N TYR A 72 -24.01 1.77 13.10
CA TYR A 72 -23.24 2.29 14.23
C TYR A 72 -23.36 3.81 14.32
N LYS A 73 -23.37 4.49 13.18
CA LYS A 73 -23.38 5.96 13.09
C LYS A 73 -24.51 6.62 13.89
N PRO A 74 -25.79 6.23 13.80
CA PRO A 74 -26.85 6.86 14.59
C PRO A 74 -26.99 6.28 16.01
N HIS A 75 -26.35 5.16 16.32
CA HIS A 75 -26.56 4.45 17.58
C HIS A 75 -25.89 5.16 18.77
N LEU A 76 -26.51 5.14 19.95
CA LEU A 76 -25.99 5.80 21.15
C LEU A 76 -24.60 5.27 21.53
N ASN A 77 -24.42 3.95 21.48
CA ASN A 77 -23.14 3.29 21.78
C ASN A 77 -22.28 3.08 20.52
N GLY A 78 -22.56 3.76 19.41
CA GLY A 78 -21.83 3.58 18.15
C GLY A 78 -20.31 3.75 18.30
N ASN A 79 -19.88 4.73 19.09
CA ASN A 79 -18.47 5.00 19.37
C ASN A 79 -17.76 3.78 19.98
N ARG A 80 -18.39 3.12 20.95
CA ARG A 80 -17.82 1.93 21.62
C ARG A 80 -17.77 0.72 20.69
N ALA A 81 -18.74 0.58 19.79
CA ALA A 81 -18.70 -0.47 18.76
C ALA A 81 -17.54 -0.25 17.76
N LEU A 82 -17.33 1.00 17.32
CA LEU A 82 -16.20 1.34 16.44
C LEU A 82 -14.86 1.16 17.14
N GLU A 83 -14.77 1.48 18.43
CA GLU A 83 -13.58 1.23 19.25
C GLU A 83 -13.23 -0.27 19.33
N LEU A 84 -14.24 -1.13 19.49
CA LEU A 84 -14.02 -2.58 19.47
C LEU A 84 -13.50 -3.08 18.12
N PHE A 85 -13.96 -2.52 16.99
CA PHE A 85 -13.38 -2.88 15.69
C PHE A 85 -11.92 -2.46 15.58
N VAL A 86 -11.56 -1.26 16.07
CA VAL A 86 -10.17 -0.82 16.15
C VAL A 86 -9.34 -1.82 16.98
N ASP A 87 -9.84 -2.22 18.15
CA ASP A 87 -9.17 -3.18 19.02
C ASP A 87 -9.00 -4.54 18.34
N ILE A 88 -10.01 -5.02 17.60
CA ILE A 88 -9.93 -6.30 16.86
C ILE A 88 -8.84 -6.27 15.79
N PHE A 89 -8.71 -5.18 15.03
CA PHE A 89 -7.64 -5.06 14.04
C PHE A 89 -6.26 -4.97 14.69
N ILE A 90 -6.15 -4.26 15.82
CA ILE A 90 -4.90 -4.19 16.60
C ILE A 90 -4.53 -5.56 17.17
N GLU A 91 -5.46 -6.26 17.83
CA GLU A 91 -5.25 -7.61 18.37
C GLU A 91 -4.82 -8.58 17.26
N SER A 92 -5.42 -8.49 16.07
CA SER A 92 -5.02 -9.31 14.92
C SER A 92 -3.60 -8.98 14.43
N PHE A 93 -3.25 -7.70 14.36
CA PHE A 93 -1.92 -7.26 13.96
C PHE A 93 -0.82 -7.68 14.95
N GLU A 94 -1.12 -7.60 16.25
CA GLU A 94 -0.22 -7.96 17.34
C GLU A 94 -0.12 -9.46 17.58
N SER A 95 -1.07 -10.25 17.06
CA SER A 95 -1.03 -11.70 17.15
C SER A 95 0.20 -12.32 16.47
N ASP A 96 0.54 -13.54 16.88
CA ASP A 96 1.60 -14.36 16.25
C ASP A 96 1.12 -14.98 14.92
N SER A 97 0.58 -14.11 14.06
CA SER A 97 0.08 -14.47 12.74
C SER A 97 1.14 -14.24 11.65
N ASN A 98 0.95 -14.90 10.51
CA ASN A 98 1.81 -14.70 9.35
C ASN A 98 1.74 -13.26 8.80
N LEU A 99 2.72 -12.90 7.97
CA LEU A 99 2.85 -11.55 7.39
C LEU A 99 1.61 -11.09 6.61
N LYS A 100 0.92 -12.00 5.91
CA LYS A 100 -0.29 -11.68 5.12
C LYS A 100 -1.41 -11.17 6.03
N ILE A 101 -1.61 -11.82 7.18
CA ILE A 101 -2.62 -11.40 8.16
C ILE A 101 -2.25 -10.04 8.75
N LYS A 102 -0.99 -9.81 9.12
CA LYS A 102 -0.53 -8.50 9.63
C LYS A 102 -0.74 -7.38 8.62
N THR A 103 -0.38 -7.61 7.35
CA THR A 103 -0.65 -6.65 6.26
C THR A 103 -2.14 -6.36 6.14
N ASN A 104 -2.98 -7.39 6.09
CA ASN A 104 -4.42 -7.22 5.98
C ASN A 104 -5.01 -6.48 7.19
N ALA A 105 -4.54 -6.75 8.40
CA ALA A 105 -5.00 -6.07 9.62
C ALA A 105 -4.63 -4.58 9.59
N ALA A 106 -3.40 -4.23 9.22
CA ALA A 106 -2.95 -2.86 9.08
C ALA A 106 -3.73 -2.11 7.99
N ASP A 107 -3.84 -2.69 6.79
CA ASP A 107 -4.60 -2.12 5.66
C ASP A 107 -6.06 -1.86 6.04
N ASN A 108 -6.71 -2.84 6.67
CA ASN A 108 -8.12 -2.72 7.03
C ASN A 108 -8.36 -1.75 8.19
N LEU A 109 -7.44 -1.65 9.15
CA LEU A 109 -7.50 -0.61 10.18
C LEU A 109 -7.41 0.78 9.53
N MET A 110 -6.43 0.99 8.65
CA MET A 110 -6.27 2.28 7.96
C MET A 110 -7.49 2.65 7.11
N LEU A 111 -8.04 1.71 6.36
CA LEU A 111 -9.29 1.91 5.63
C LEU A 111 -10.45 2.26 6.57
N PHE A 112 -10.60 1.52 7.66
CA PHE A 112 -11.70 1.70 8.60
C PHE A 112 -11.66 3.10 9.23
N LEU A 113 -10.48 3.59 9.62
CA LEU A 113 -10.31 4.95 10.13
C LEU A 113 -10.71 6.00 9.06
N GLN A 114 -10.33 5.81 7.80
CA GLN A 114 -10.75 6.69 6.70
C GLN A 114 -12.28 6.68 6.50
N VAL A 115 -12.93 5.52 6.61
CA VAL A 115 -14.39 5.38 6.52
C VAL A 115 -15.06 6.15 7.66
N ILE A 116 -14.58 6.00 8.90
CA ILE A 116 -15.08 6.77 10.04
C ILE A 116 -15.02 8.27 9.72
N VAL A 117 -13.88 8.78 9.26
CA VAL A 117 -13.73 10.22 8.99
C VAL A 117 -14.66 10.69 7.86
N LYS A 118 -14.80 9.88 6.80
CA LYS A 118 -15.53 10.25 5.59
C LYS A 118 -17.06 10.16 5.73
N GLU A 119 -17.54 9.14 6.44
CA GLU A 119 -18.98 8.78 6.43
C GLU A 119 -19.75 9.26 7.67
N SER A 120 -19.06 9.74 8.70
CA SER A 120 -19.68 10.18 9.96
C SER A 120 -20.54 11.43 9.82
N GLY A 121 -20.23 12.32 8.87
CA GLY A 121 -20.96 13.57 8.68
C GLY A 121 -20.96 14.41 9.97
N GLN A 122 -22.16 14.76 10.47
CA GLN A 122 -22.31 15.56 11.70
C GLN A 122 -21.89 14.82 12.98
N GLU A 123 -21.84 13.48 12.95
CA GLU A 123 -21.47 12.65 14.11
C GLU A 123 -19.96 12.52 14.31
N LEU A 124 -19.13 13.13 13.44
CA LEU A 124 -17.68 12.94 13.44
C LEU A 124 -17.04 13.28 14.78
N ASP A 125 -17.45 14.39 15.41
CA ASP A 125 -16.88 14.84 16.69
C ASP A 125 -16.99 13.78 17.79
N ARG A 126 -18.08 12.98 17.78
CA ARG A 126 -18.29 11.88 18.73
C ARG A 126 -17.33 10.70 18.52
N PHE A 127 -16.79 10.55 17.31
CA PHE A 127 -15.89 9.46 16.96
C PHE A 127 -14.41 9.86 16.94
N LEU A 128 -14.08 11.14 17.14
CA LEU A 128 -12.69 11.60 17.25
C LEU A 128 -11.88 10.85 18.33
N PRO A 129 -12.43 10.50 19.51
CA PRO A 129 -11.68 9.71 20.50
C PRO A 129 -11.26 8.32 19.99
N VAL A 130 -12.08 7.70 19.13
CA VAL A 130 -11.76 6.40 18.51
C VAL A 130 -10.59 6.55 17.55
N LEU A 131 -10.59 7.60 16.73
CA LEU A 131 -9.48 7.92 15.84
C LEU A 131 -8.21 8.24 16.64
N GLU A 132 -8.32 9.03 17.70
CA GLU A 132 -7.20 9.41 18.56
C GLU A 132 -6.52 8.20 19.20
N LYS A 133 -7.31 7.27 19.75
CA LYS A 133 -6.81 6.00 20.31
C LYS A 133 -6.03 5.22 19.24
N ALA A 134 -6.63 5.08 18.05
CA ALA A 134 -6.03 4.30 16.96
C ALA A 134 -4.70 4.92 16.48
N VAL A 135 -4.67 6.22 16.20
CA VAL A 135 -3.44 6.87 15.68
C VAL A 135 -2.32 6.86 16.71
N LYS A 136 -2.62 7.05 18.00
CA LYS A 136 -1.62 6.94 19.08
C LYS A 136 -1.08 5.52 19.20
N LYS A 137 -1.95 4.51 19.10
CA LYS A 137 -1.50 3.11 19.13
C LYS A 137 -0.62 2.78 17.94
N ILE A 138 -1.00 3.19 16.73
CA ILE A 138 -0.20 2.96 15.53
C ILE A 138 1.15 3.68 15.63
N GLU A 139 1.16 4.93 16.07
CA GLU A 139 2.37 5.74 16.26
C GLU A 139 3.34 5.13 17.26
N SER A 140 2.84 4.41 18.29
CA SER A 140 3.69 3.71 19.26
C SER A 140 4.46 2.50 18.72
N TYR A 141 4.10 1.96 17.54
CA TYR A 141 4.86 0.85 16.95
C TYR A 141 6.22 1.31 16.45
N GLU A 142 7.23 0.45 16.59
CA GLU A 142 8.60 0.73 16.16
C GLU A 142 9.08 -0.24 15.08
N GLY A 143 10.09 0.21 14.32
CA GLY A 143 10.79 -0.61 13.33
C GLY A 143 9.84 -1.29 12.33
N LYS A 144 9.99 -2.62 12.17
CA LYS A 144 9.27 -3.41 11.16
C LYS A 144 7.74 -3.34 11.30
N ASP A 145 7.23 -3.18 12.52
CA ASP A 145 5.79 -3.20 12.77
C ASP A 145 5.14 -1.90 12.29
N PHE A 146 5.79 -0.76 12.53
CA PHE A 146 5.32 0.52 11.99
C PHE A 146 5.32 0.54 10.45
N TYR A 147 6.28 -0.13 9.81
CA TYR A 147 6.39 -0.17 8.34
C TYR A 147 5.19 -0.83 7.65
N PHE A 148 4.39 -1.66 8.33
CA PHE A 148 3.12 -2.14 7.76
C PHE A 148 2.14 -0.98 7.49
N PHE A 149 2.12 0.03 8.35
CA PHE A 149 1.26 1.21 8.19
C PHE A 149 1.84 2.20 7.17
N VAL A 150 3.17 2.31 7.08
CA VAL A 150 3.85 3.11 6.05
C VAL A 150 3.53 2.58 4.63
N ARG A 151 3.55 1.25 4.47
CA ARG A 151 3.30 0.57 3.19
C ARG A 151 1.83 0.20 2.96
N SER A 152 0.95 0.59 3.88
CA SER A 152 -0.48 0.29 3.78
C SER A 152 -1.04 0.79 2.45
N TYR A 153 -1.88 -0.01 1.81
CA TYR A 153 -2.59 0.42 0.60
C TYR A 153 -3.43 1.67 0.86
N TYR A 154 -3.96 1.80 2.08
CA TYR A 154 -4.70 2.97 2.55
C TYR A 154 -3.76 3.86 3.38
N GLN A 155 -3.27 4.93 2.77
CA GLN A 155 -2.19 5.75 3.34
C GLN A 155 -2.67 6.69 4.48
N PRO A 156 -1.81 6.96 5.50
CA PRO A 156 -2.12 7.84 6.63
C PRO A 156 -2.51 9.28 6.28
N ASP A 157 -1.89 9.86 5.25
CA ASP A 157 -2.17 11.21 4.76
C ASP A 157 -3.64 11.39 4.35
N LYS A 158 -4.30 10.34 3.87
CA LYS A 158 -5.73 10.36 3.53
C LYS A 158 -6.65 10.50 4.74
N ILE A 159 -6.26 10.03 5.92
CA ILE A 159 -7.02 10.30 7.15
C ILE A 159 -6.97 11.82 7.43
N ALA A 160 -5.77 12.41 7.31
CA ALA A 160 -5.54 13.83 7.56
C ALA A 160 -6.27 14.74 6.57
N GLU A 161 -6.22 14.44 5.27
CA GLU A 161 -6.97 15.15 4.23
C GLU A 161 -8.47 15.15 4.54
N ASN A 162 -9.05 13.98 4.87
CA ASN A 162 -10.48 13.89 5.19
C ASN A 162 -10.83 14.64 6.49
N LEU A 163 -9.96 14.61 7.51
CA LEU A 163 -10.17 15.38 8.76
C LEU A 163 -10.13 16.88 8.50
N LEU A 164 -9.19 17.38 7.69
CA LEU A 164 -9.09 18.79 7.33
C LEU A 164 -10.36 19.32 6.66
N ILE A 165 -11.02 18.48 5.84
CA ILE A 165 -12.27 18.79 5.14
C ILE A 165 -13.47 18.73 6.10
N ASN A 166 -13.55 17.69 6.94
CA ASN A 166 -14.78 17.37 7.67
C ASN A 166 -14.83 18.00 9.08
N ILE A 167 -13.70 18.35 9.69
CA ILE A 167 -13.67 18.98 11.02
C ILE A 167 -14.00 20.47 10.94
N LYS A 168 -14.97 20.86 11.77
CA LYS A 168 -15.44 22.25 11.87
C LYS A 168 -15.05 22.95 13.17
N SER A 169 -14.88 22.22 14.28
CA SER A 169 -14.74 22.85 15.59
C SER A 169 -13.74 22.16 16.53
N ASN A 170 -13.75 20.82 16.62
CA ASN A 170 -12.83 20.11 17.50
C ASN A 170 -11.49 19.79 16.80
N GLU A 171 -10.54 20.73 16.90
CA GLU A 171 -9.22 20.61 16.28
C GLU A 171 -8.19 19.86 17.12
N THR A 172 -8.56 19.38 18.32
CA THR A 172 -7.61 18.71 19.24
C THR A 172 -6.99 17.45 18.67
N ILE A 173 -7.72 16.74 17.80
CA ILE A 173 -7.24 15.53 17.11
C ILE A 173 -5.96 15.78 16.31
N PHE A 174 -5.75 16.98 15.76
CA PHE A 174 -4.54 17.28 14.99
C PHE A 174 -3.26 17.21 15.85
N LYS A 175 -3.35 17.46 17.16
CA LYS A 175 -2.22 17.29 18.09
C LYS A 175 -1.80 15.83 18.23
N SER A 176 -2.77 14.91 18.17
CA SER A 176 -2.53 13.46 18.26
C SER A 176 -2.21 12.84 16.90
N LEU A 177 -2.73 13.43 15.81
CA LEU A 177 -2.51 12.97 14.44
C LEU A 177 -1.12 13.37 13.91
N ASN A 178 -0.66 14.58 14.20
CA ASN A 178 0.56 15.09 13.59
C ASN A 178 1.83 14.27 13.95
N PRO A 179 2.05 13.81 15.19
CA PRO A 179 3.18 12.92 15.50
C PRO A 179 3.18 11.65 14.65
N PHE A 180 2.00 11.04 14.46
CA PHE A 180 1.85 9.87 13.58
C PHE A 180 2.22 10.20 12.12
N LEU A 181 1.74 11.32 11.58
CA LEU A 181 2.06 11.75 10.22
C LEU A 181 3.55 12.07 10.05
N VAL A 182 4.16 12.75 11.02
CA VAL A 182 5.59 13.05 11.00
C VAL A 182 6.41 11.76 10.94
N LYS A 183 6.10 10.80 11.82
CA LYS A 183 6.75 9.48 11.83
C LYS A 183 6.55 8.74 10.50
N PHE A 184 5.35 8.80 9.93
CA PHE A 184 5.02 8.23 8.63
C PHE A 184 5.84 8.82 7.48
N TYR A 185 5.89 10.16 7.35
CA TYR A 185 6.66 10.82 6.29
C TYR A 185 8.16 10.61 6.47
N ASP A 186 8.69 10.74 7.69
CA ASP A 186 10.11 10.51 7.94
C ASP A 186 10.52 9.07 7.60
N SER A 187 9.74 8.08 8.05
CA SER A 187 9.96 6.66 7.72
C SER A 187 9.88 6.39 6.22
N SER A 188 9.00 7.10 5.50
CA SER A 188 8.86 7.02 4.04
C SER A 188 10.09 7.58 3.34
N PHE A 189 10.53 8.79 3.70
CA PHE A 189 11.72 9.42 3.12
C PHE A 189 12.98 8.64 3.44
N ASP A 190 13.12 8.15 4.66
CA ASP A 190 14.26 7.34 5.06
C ASP A 190 14.34 6.05 4.27
N TYR A 191 13.20 5.40 4.06
CA TYR A 191 13.14 4.19 3.25
C TYR A 191 13.64 4.44 1.82
N TRP A 192 13.14 5.50 1.16
CA TRP A 192 13.49 5.81 -0.23
C TRP A 192 14.94 6.27 -0.37
N LEU A 193 15.47 7.06 0.57
CA LEU A 193 16.88 7.50 0.57
C LEU A 193 17.88 6.35 0.77
N ARG A 194 17.45 5.23 1.37
CA ARG A 194 18.26 4.01 1.49
C ARG A 194 18.25 3.15 0.22
N GLN A 195 17.29 3.38 -0.68
CA GLN A 195 17.29 2.71 -1.97
C GLN A 195 18.35 3.35 -2.88
N GLU A 196 18.66 2.69 -3.99
CA GLU A 196 19.53 3.29 -4.99
C GLU A 196 18.80 4.44 -5.70
N ASP A 197 19.47 5.58 -5.87
CA ASP A 197 18.88 6.75 -6.53
C ASP A 197 18.56 6.43 -8.00
N PRO A 198 17.32 6.66 -8.49
CA PRO A 198 16.94 6.34 -9.87
C PRO A 198 17.87 6.95 -10.92
N ILE A 199 18.35 8.18 -10.69
CA ILE A 199 19.29 8.86 -11.60
C ILE A 199 20.63 8.12 -11.63
N SER A 200 21.17 7.75 -10.45
CA SER A 200 22.43 7.00 -10.36
C SER A 200 22.32 5.62 -11.00
N TRP A 201 21.21 4.91 -10.81
CA TRP A 201 20.96 3.60 -11.41
C TRP A 201 20.98 3.65 -12.94
N ILE A 202 20.27 4.61 -13.53
CA ILE A 202 20.20 4.79 -14.98
C ILE A 202 21.58 5.13 -15.55
N GLY A 203 22.32 6.04 -14.89
CA GLY A 203 23.66 6.45 -15.32
C GLY A 203 24.69 5.31 -15.33
N LYS A 204 24.46 4.22 -14.59
CA LYS A 204 25.30 3.00 -14.63
C LYS A 204 24.91 2.03 -15.75
N SER A 205 23.66 2.10 -16.22
CA SER A 205 23.05 1.09 -17.08
C SER A 205 23.04 1.48 -18.56
N ILE A 206 23.15 2.77 -18.88
CA ILE A 206 23.03 3.33 -20.22
C ILE A 206 24.19 4.31 -20.51
N ASP A 207 24.60 4.47 -21.77
CA ASP A 207 25.53 5.55 -22.17
C ASP A 207 24.96 6.92 -21.76
N VAL A 208 25.72 7.68 -20.98
CA VAL A 208 25.34 8.98 -20.41
C VAL A 208 24.82 9.96 -21.48
N LYS A 209 25.24 9.79 -22.75
CA LYS A 209 24.74 10.58 -23.89
C LYS A 209 23.24 10.45 -24.16
N LEU A 210 22.61 9.36 -23.71
CA LEU A 210 21.17 9.09 -23.85
C LEU A 210 20.33 9.84 -22.81
N ILE A 211 20.96 10.41 -21.77
CA ILE A 211 20.31 11.27 -20.78
C ILE A 211 20.41 12.71 -21.27
N ASN A 212 19.45 13.12 -22.09
CA ASN A 212 19.32 14.54 -22.46
C ASN A 212 18.66 15.35 -21.32
N ASP A 213 18.71 16.69 -21.43
CA ASP A 213 18.16 17.61 -20.42
C ASP A 213 16.66 17.34 -20.11
N ARG A 214 15.89 16.86 -21.09
CA ARG A 214 14.46 16.57 -20.94
C ARG A 214 14.21 15.37 -20.03
N VAL A 215 14.95 14.28 -20.26
CA VAL A 215 14.93 13.08 -19.43
C VAL A 215 15.42 13.39 -18.02
N SER A 216 16.50 14.18 -17.90
CA SER A 216 17.04 14.58 -16.59
C SER A 216 15.97 15.27 -15.75
N HIS A 217 15.20 16.20 -16.33
CA HIS A 217 14.12 16.89 -15.62
C HIS A 217 13.02 15.92 -15.13
N ILE A 218 12.66 14.89 -15.91
CA ILE A 218 11.66 13.90 -15.45
C ILE A 218 12.20 13.11 -14.25
N LEU A 219 13.47 12.70 -14.30
CA LEU A 219 14.09 11.89 -13.25
C LEU A 219 14.36 12.68 -11.96
N GLU A 220 14.60 13.99 -12.08
CA GLU A 220 14.78 14.86 -10.91
C GLU A 220 13.60 14.77 -9.94
N ASP A 221 12.37 14.60 -10.43
CA ASP A 221 11.14 14.49 -9.62
C ASP A 221 11.17 13.36 -8.58
N VAL A 222 11.93 12.30 -8.84
CA VAL A 222 12.06 11.12 -7.95
C VAL A 222 13.48 10.95 -7.39
N SER A 223 14.35 11.93 -7.60
CA SER A 223 15.73 11.88 -7.14
C SER A 223 15.87 12.01 -5.63
N HIS A 224 16.97 11.50 -5.09
CA HIS A 224 17.37 11.73 -3.70
C HIS A 224 17.44 13.22 -3.35
N LYS A 225 17.84 14.08 -4.30
CA LYS A 225 17.86 15.53 -4.13
C LYS A 225 16.47 16.08 -3.76
N ASN A 226 15.41 15.60 -4.41
CA ASN A 226 14.04 16.03 -4.10
C ASN A 226 13.51 15.41 -2.79
N ILE A 227 13.85 14.15 -2.49
CA ILE A 227 13.47 13.55 -1.20
C ILE A 227 14.12 14.33 -0.03
N LEU A 228 15.39 14.75 -0.16
CA LEU A 228 16.06 15.58 0.83
C LEU A 228 15.40 16.97 0.98
N LYS A 229 14.83 17.55 -0.09
CA LYS A 229 14.04 18.78 0.02
C LYS A 229 12.76 18.53 0.83
N TRP A 230 12.04 17.44 0.59
CA TRP A 230 10.84 17.10 1.38
C TRP A 230 11.18 16.82 2.83
N ARG A 231 12.31 16.17 3.13
CA ARG A 231 12.80 16.00 4.51
C ARG A 231 13.08 17.34 5.20
N LYS A 232 13.72 18.30 4.52
CA LYS A 232 13.90 19.67 5.04
C LYS A 232 12.57 20.40 5.27
N MET A 233 11.60 20.21 4.37
CA MET A 233 10.25 20.76 4.57
C MET A 233 9.59 20.13 5.81
N LEU A 234 9.71 18.82 6.00
CA LEU A 234 9.21 18.13 7.20
C LEU A 234 9.84 18.70 8.48
N GLU A 235 11.17 18.87 8.52
CA GLU A 235 11.88 19.49 9.65
C GLU A 235 11.35 20.89 9.98
N SER A 236 11.03 21.69 8.97
CA SER A 236 10.44 23.02 9.16
C SER A 236 9.01 22.98 9.73
N ILE A 237 8.20 22.00 9.31
CA ILE A 237 6.82 21.81 9.80
C ILE A 237 6.83 21.34 11.25
N ILE A 238 7.81 20.51 11.64
CA ILE A 238 7.96 20.05 13.03
C ILE A 238 8.05 21.23 14.01
N GLN A 239 8.66 22.35 13.62
CA GLN A 239 8.80 23.53 14.46
C GLN A 239 7.48 24.27 14.75
N THR A 240 6.42 24.00 14.00
CA THR A 240 5.11 24.67 14.13
C THR A 240 4.01 23.74 14.66
N LEU A 241 4.32 22.46 14.91
CA LEU A 241 3.36 21.42 15.33
C LEU A 241 2.48 21.82 16.51
N ASP A 242 3.07 22.34 17.58
CA ASP A 242 2.35 22.66 18.82
C ASP A 242 1.61 23.99 18.76
N LYS A 243 2.10 24.92 17.93
CA LYS A 243 1.57 26.29 17.83
C LYS A 243 0.32 26.33 16.97
N GLU A 244 0.33 25.66 15.82
CA GLU A 244 -0.76 25.68 14.85
C GLU A 244 -1.04 24.26 14.31
N PRO A 245 -1.61 23.34 15.13
CA PRO A 245 -1.72 21.93 14.78
C PRO A 245 -2.43 21.66 13.45
N ARG A 246 -3.58 22.31 13.20
CA ARG A 246 -4.34 22.16 11.95
C ARG A 246 -3.57 22.67 10.73
N HIS A 247 -2.86 23.79 10.88
CA HIS A 247 -2.03 24.33 9.80
C HIS A 247 -0.86 23.39 9.50
N ALA A 248 -0.18 22.88 10.53
CA ALA A 248 0.87 21.88 10.38
C ALA A 248 0.35 20.62 9.66
N THR A 249 -0.85 20.11 10.02
CA THR A 249 -1.47 18.99 9.30
C THR A 249 -1.65 19.30 7.81
N LYS A 250 -2.13 20.50 7.46
CA LYS A 250 -2.29 20.92 6.06
C LYS A 250 -0.96 20.93 5.32
N GLN A 251 0.10 21.41 5.95
CA GLN A 251 1.45 21.40 5.35
C GLN A 251 1.98 19.96 5.19
N LEU A 252 1.77 19.09 6.18
CA LEU A 252 2.16 17.68 6.11
C LEU A 252 1.48 16.98 4.93
N THR A 253 0.17 17.17 4.74
CA THR A 253 -0.55 16.58 3.58
C THR A 253 -0.07 17.07 2.22
N GLY A 254 0.70 18.17 2.17
CA GLY A 254 1.35 18.64 0.94
C GLY A 254 2.64 17.89 0.58
N LEU A 255 3.17 17.07 1.49
CA LEU A 255 4.35 16.25 1.26
C LEU A 255 4.01 14.98 0.44
N VAL A 256 5.00 14.44 -0.26
CA VAL A 256 4.83 13.21 -1.04
C VAL A 256 4.83 12.00 -0.11
N SER A 257 3.71 11.28 -0.06
CA SER A 257 3.58 10.03 0.71
C SER A 257 4.33 8.87 0.08
N TYR A 258 4.46 7.76 0.82
CA TYR A 258 5.09 6.53 0.32
C TYR A 258 4.47 6.10 -1.01
N GLN A 259 3.14 5.91 -1.06
CA GLN A 259 2.46 5.51 -2.28
C GLN A 259 2.45 6.64 -3.34
N GLY A 260 2.45 7.91 -2.91
CA GLY A 260 2.64 9.05 -3.81
C GLY A 260 3.97 8.96 -4.57
N PHE A 261 5.04 8.53 -3.91
CA PHE A 261 6.35 8.32 -4.54
C PHE A 261 6.35 7.09 -5.47
N VAL A 262 5.73 5.98 -5.06
CA VAL A 262 5.52 4.80 -5.94
C VAL A 262 4.84 5.21 -7.24
N ASN A 263 3.76 6.01 -7.16
CA ASN A 263 3.03 6.48 -8.33
C ASN A 263 3.90 7.41 -9.20
N ARG A 264 4.66 8.32 -8.59
CA ARG A 264 5.58 9.20 -9.33
C ARG A 264 6.61 8.40 -10.12
N ILE A 265 7.21 7.36 -9.53
CA ILE A 265 8.14 6.47 -10.25
C ILE A 265 7.43 5.74 -11.38
N TRP A 266 6.23 5.21 -11.12
CA TRP A 266 5.45 4.45 -12.11
C TRP A 266 5.10 5.27 -13.37
N GLU A 267 4.92 6.58 -13.22
CA GLU A 267 4.62 7.48 -14.35
C GLU A 267 5.82 7.78 -15.25
N ILE A 268 7.06 7.64 -14.75
CA ILE A 268 8.27 8.05 -15.48
C ILE A 268 8.45 7.30 -16.80
N PRO A 269 8.33 5.95 -16.85
CA PRO A 269 8.40 5.19 -18.11
C PRO A 269 7.51 5.76 -19.22
N GLN A 270 6.29 6.19 -18.88
CA GLN A 270 5.34 6.74 -19.85
C GLN A 270 5.69 8.18 -20.23
N LYS A 271 6.10 9.01 -19.25
CA LYS A 271 6.57 10.39 -19.51
C LYS A 271 7.76 10.43 -20.46
N ILE A 272 8.65 9.45 -20.38
CA ILE A 272 9.77 9.32 -21.32
C ILE A 272 9.27 9.12 -22.73
N ILE A 273 8.43 8.10 -22.96
CA ILE A 273 7.91 7.80 -24.31
C ILE A 273 7.14 8.99 -24.88
N MET A 274 6.37 9.70 -24.05
CA MET A 274 5.68 10.92 -24.48
C MET A 274 6.64 12.02 -24.95
N GLN A 275 7.86 12.09 -24.42
CA GLN A 275 8.86 13.10 -24.78
C GLN A 275 9.82 12.67 -25.89
N THR A 276 10.16 11.38 -25.96
CA THR A 276 11.08 10.82 -26.96
C THR A 276 10.38 10.37 -28.24
N GLY A 277 9.07 10.09 -28.17
CA GLY A 277 8.33 9.48 -29.29
C GLY A 277 8.71 8.02 -29.49
N ASP A 278 8.62 7.55 -30.74
CA ASP A 278 8.94 6.17 -31.16
C ASP A 278 10.46 5.96 -31.37
N ASP A 279 11.26 6.69 -30.61
CA ASP A 279 12.72 6.60 -30.64
C ASP A 279 13.20 5.38 -29.85
N ILE A 280 14.07 4.58 -30.48
CA ILE A 280 14.67 3.37 -29.90
C ILE A 280 15.36 3.70 -28.58
N GLU A 281 16.04 4.85 -28.50
CA GLU A 281 16.71 5.34 -27.29
C GLU A 281 15.73 5.56 -26.13
N GLY A 282 14.53 6.08 -26.43
CA GLY A 282 13.45 6.27 -25.47
C GLY A 282 12.90 4.95 -24.91
N PHE A 283 12.77 3.93 -25.76
CA PHE A 283 12.37 2.59 -25.31
C PHE A 283 13.43 1.90 -24.46
N HIS A 284 14.73 2.09 -24.76
CA HIS A 284 15.80 1.59 -23.89
C HIS A 284 15.77 2.22 -22.51
N LEU A 285 15.55 3.54 -22.44
CA LEU A 285 15.44 4.25 -21.18
C LEU A 285 14.20 3.81 -20.39
N LYS A 286 13.06 3.67 -21.06
CA LYS A 286 11.84 3.09 -20.47
C LYS A 286 12.11 1.70 -19.88
N LEU A 287 12.76 0.83 -20.64
CA LEU A 287 13.07 -0.53 -20.20
C LEU A 287 13.97 -0.54 -18.96
N THR A 288 14.99 0.32 -18.93
CA THR A 288 15.91 0.46 -17.80
C THR A 288 15.19 0.89 -16.52
N LEU A 289 14.22 1.81 -16.62
CA LEU A 289 13.40 2.20 -15.47
C LEU A 289 12.43 1.12 -15.02
N LEU A 290 11.87 0.36 -15.95
CA LEU A 290 11.04 -0.80 -15.58
C LEU A 290 11.87 -1.86 -14.85
N PHE A 291 13.14 -2.04 -15.23
CA PHE A 291 14.07 -2.88 -14.47
C PHE A 291 14.40 -2.32 -13.09
N TYR A 292 14.62 -1.02 -12.98
CA TYR A 292 14.74 -0.36 -11.69
C TYR A 292 13.49 -0.63 -10.83
N ILE A 293 12.29 -0.53 -11.40
CA ILE A 293 11.04 -0.76 -10.67
C ILE A 293 11.00 -2.18 -10.07
N ILE A 294 11.32 -3.22 -10.84
CA ILE A 294 11.29 -4.61 -10.32
C ILE A 294 12.46 -4.91 -9.36
N HIS A 295 13.53 -4.12 -9.43
CA HIS A 295 14.70 -4.26 -8.56
C HIS A 295 14.42 -3.75 -7.14
N ILE A 296 13.70 -2.63 -7.01
CA ILE A 296 13.45 -1.99 -5.72
C ILE A 296 12.31 -2.67 -4.95
N PRO A 297 12.57 -3.29 -3.78
CA PRO A 297 11.54 -4.00 -3.02
C PRO A 297 10.33 -3.16 -2.62
N GLY A 298 10.51 -1.83 -2.53
CA GLY A 298 9.46 -0.90 -2.11
C GLY A 298 8.38 -0.68 -3.15
N LEU A 299 8.64 -1.05 -4.41
CA LEU A 299 7.76 -0.89 -5.55
C LEU A 299 6.97 -2.18 -5.86
N TYR A 300 6.94 -3.14 -4.93
CA TYR A 300 6.34 -4.45 -5.16
C TYR A 300 4.89 -4.41 -5.65
N THR A 301 4.12 -3.39 -5.27
CA THR A 301 2.72 -3.20 -5.68
C THR A 301 2.58 -2.97 -7.18
N ILE A 302 3.62 -2.46 -7.85
CA ILE A 302 3.66 -2.20 -9.29
C ILE A 302 4.54 -3.19 -10.05
N HIS A 303 5.20 -4.16 -9.40
CA HIS A 303 6.10 -5.12 -10.08
C HIS A 303 5.38 -5.95 -11.14
N VAL A 304 4.17 -6.46 -10.86
CA VAL A 304 3.41 -7.26 -11.82
C VAL A 304 3.11 -6.47 -13.09
N GLN A 305 2.73 -5.19 -12.94
CA GLN A 305 2.48 -4.32 -14.08
C GLN A 305 3.78 -3.93 -14.79
N ALA A 306 4.85 -3.64 -14.05
CA ALA A 306 6.16 -3.35 -14.63
C ALA A 306 6.69 -4.52 -15.48
N LEU A 307 6.54 -5.76 -15.02
CA LEU A 307 6.92 -6.95 -15.80
C LEU A 307 6.07 -7.14 -17.06
N ARG A 308 4.77 -6.81 -17.02
CA ARG A 308 3.93 -6.78 -18.23
C ARG A 308 4.39 -5.69 -19.20
N ASP A 309 4.74 -4.51 -18.71
CA ASP A 309 5.23 -3.40 -19.51
C ASP A 309 6.63 -3.69 -20.10
N ILE A 310 7.49 -4.40 -19.38
CA ILE A 310 8.78 -4.92 -19.87
C ILE A 310 8.52 -5.81 -21.10
N ASN A 311 7.58 -6.75 -20.99
CA ASN A 311 7.24 -7.65 -22.09
C ASN A 311 6.76 -6.92 -23.33
N THR A 312 5.84 -5.97 -23.16
CA THR A 312 5.34 -5.18 -24.28
C THR A 312 6.44 -4.34 -24.92
N THR A 313 7.31 -3.74 -24.11
CA THR A 313 8.42 -2.89 -24.57
C THR A 313 9.47 -3.70 -25.34
N LEU A 314 9.81 -4.90 -24.85
CA LEU A 314 10.74 -5.80 -25.54
C LEU A 314 10.18 -6.31 -26.87
N SER A 315 8.90 -6.67 -26.93
CA SER A 315 8.26 -7.10 -28.17
C SER A 315 8.29 -6.00 -29.25
N HIS A 316 8.18 -4.73 -28.84
CA HIS A 316 8.29 -3.57 -29.74
C HIS A 316 9.72 -3.45 -30.29
N LEU A 317 10.72 -3.44 -29.40
CA LEU A 317 12.14 -3.36 -29.78
C LEU A 317 12.57 -4.52 -30.70
N ILE A 318 12.17 -5.75 -30.39
CA ILE A 318 12.56 -6.95 -31.16
C ILE A 318 11.82 -7.04 -32.51
N GLY A 319 10.63 -6.46 -32.61
CA GLY A 319 9.79 -6.53 -33.82
C GLY A 319 10.28 -5.66 -34.97
N ASP A 320 11.15 -4.68 -34.71
CA ASP A 320 11.55 -3.67 -35.70
C ASP A 320 12.88 -4.03 -36.38
N ARG A 321 12.78 -4.86 -37.42
CA ARG A 321 13.71 -5.18 -38.56
C ARG A 321 15.25 -5.24 -38.40
N ASP A 322 15.87 -5.01 -37.26
CA ASP A 322 17.33 -5.12 -37.09
C ASP A 322 17.72 -5.67 -35.70
N PHE A 323 17.13 -6.82 -35.35
CA PHE A 323 17.32 -7.56 -34.10
C PHE A 323 18.79 -7.75 -33.68
N LYS A 324 19.72 -7.73 -34.62
CA LYS A 324 21.17 -7.88 -34.38
C LYS A 324 21.77 -6.71 -33.62
N LYS A 325 21.17 -5.51 -33.70
CA LYS A 325 21.58 -4.34 -32.88
C LYS A 325 21.14 -4.44 -31.42
N ASP A 326 20.09 -5.21 -31.15
CA ASP A 326 19.47 -5.31 -29.81
C ASP A 326 19.92 -6.52 -28.98
N ILE A 327 20.82 -7.37 -29.51
CA ILE A 327 21.34 -8.56 -28.80
C ILE A 327 21.92 -8.21 -27.43
N ASN A 328 22.59 -7.06 -27.29
CA ASN A 328 23.13 -6.61 -26.00
C ASN A 328 22.02 -6.28 -25.00
N ILE A 329 20.92 -5.66 -25.45
CA ILE A 329 19.76 -5.35 -24.61
C ILE A 329 19.06 -6.63 -24.16
N ILE A 330 18.96 -7.62 -25.04
CA ILE A 330 18.38 -8.92 -24.72
C ILE A 330 19.23 -9.65 -23.68
N ASN A 331 20.56 -9.62 -23.83
CA ASN A 331 21.48 -10.22 -22.85
C ASN A 331 21.43 -9.52 -21.49
N GLN A 332 21.38 -8.19 -21.46
CA GLN A 332 21.20 -7.41 -20.22
C GLN A 332 19.84 -7.72 -19.57
N THR A 333 18.77 -7.75 -20.35
CA THR A 333 17.43 -8.14 -19.93
C THR A 333 17.42 -9.54 -19.31
N PHE A 334 18.03 -10.53 -19.96
CA PHE A 334 18.12 -11.89 -19.41
C PHE A 334 18.97 -11.96 -18.14
N SER A 335 20.03 -11.16 -18.01
CA SER A 335 20.82 -11.09 -16.78
C SER A 335 19.97 -10.57 -15.61
N LEU A 336 19.25 -9.46 -15.82
CA LEU A 336 18.37 -8.88 -14.81
C LEU A 336 17.20 -9.82 -14.47
N LEU A 337 16.55 -10.43 -15.47
CA LEU A 337 15.49 -11.41 -15.25
C LEU A 337 15.98 -12.64 -14.48
N LYS A 338 17.23 -13.08 -14.70
CA LYS A 338 17.84 -14.22 -13.99
C LYS A 338 18.01 -13.93 -12.49
N GLU A 339 18.35 -12.71 -12.12
CA GLU A 339 18.43 -12.28 -10.71
C GLU A 339 17.05 -12.29 -10.02
N HIS A 340 15.97 -12.13 -10.77
CA HIS A 340 14.61 -12.01 -10.25
C HIS A 340 13.74 -13.29 -10.35
N LYS A 341 14.24 -14.38 -10.96
CA LYS A 341 13.51 -15.64 -11.22
C LYS A 341 12.85 -16.27 -9.97
N GLY A 342 13.40 -16.05 -8.78
CA GLY A 342 12.88 -16.60 -7.52
C GLY A 342 11.62 -15.91 -6.98
N LYS A 343 11.35 -14.64 -7.34
CA LYS A 343 10.22 -13.86 -6.78
C LYS A 343 8.99 -13.82 -7.68
N TYR A 344 9.17 -13.88 -9.01
CA TYR A 344 8.08 -13.77 -9.99
C TYR A 344 8.21 -14.82 -11.11
N PRO A 345 8.17 -16.12 -10.80
CA PRO A 345 8.56 -17.18 -11.73
C PRO A 345 7.68 -17.24 -12.99
N GLU A 346 6.35 -17.12 -12.86
CA GLU A 346 5.43 -17.17 -14.01
C GLU A 346 5.65 -15.98 -14.95
N THR A 347 5.78 -14.77 -14.41
CA THR A 347 5.95 -13.58 -15.24
C THR A 347 7.31 -13.55 -15.91
N VAL A 348 8.37 -14.01 -15.23
CA VAL A 348 9.71 -14.17 -15.83
C VAL A 348 9.69 -15.21 -16.94
N LEU A 349 8.97 -16.33 -16.79
CA LEU A 349 8.82 -17.33 -17.84
C LEU A 349 8.04 -16.79 -19.05
N ASP A 350 6.97 -16.03 -18.82
CA ASP A 350 6.24 -15.33 -19.89
C ASP A 350 7.14 -14.32 -20.63
N CYS A 351 8.01 -13.61 -19.91
CA CYS A 351 9.03 -12.75 -20.52
C CYS A 351 9.95 -13.53 -21.46
N ILE A 352 10.55 -14.62 -20.95
CA ILE A 352 11.46 -15.47 -21.72
C ILE A 352 10.77 -16.04 -22.96
N HIS A 353 9.52 -16.51 -22.81
CA HIS A 353 8.75 -17.09 -23.90
C HIS A 353 8.44 -16.07 -25.01
N LYS A 354 7.95 -14.88 -24.65
CA LYS A 354 7.64 -13.82 -25.62
C LYS A 354 8.87 -13.28 -26.33
N ILE A 355 9.99 -13.11 -25.62
CA ILE A 355 11.28 -12.78 -26.25
C ILE A 355 11.61 -13.87 -27.27
N GLY A 356 11.56 -15.14 -26.88
CA GLY A 356 11.81 -16.28 -27.78
C GLY A 356 10.91 -16.30 -29.02
N GLU A 357 9.60 -16.06 -28.86
CA GLU A 357 8.68 -15.93 -29.99
C GLU A 357 9.02 -14.76 -30.91
N ALA A 358 9.37 -13.61 -30.33
CA ALA A 358 9.69 -12.40 -31.08
C ALA A 358 10.98 -12.60 -31.89
N VAL A 359 12.04 -13.19 -31.30
CA VAL A 359 13.28 -13.59 -32.00
C VAL A 359 12.97 -14.57 -33.14
N TYR A 360 12.13 -15.57 -32.86
CA TYR A 360 11.79 -16.60 -33.85
C TYR A 360 11.02 -16.02 -35.05
N LYS A 361 10.16 -15.02 -34.82
CA LYS A 361 9.40 -14.35 -35.88
C LYS A 361 10.30 -13.50 -36.79
N THR A 362 11.24 -12.74 -36.23
CA THR A 362 12.24 -12.00 -37.02
C THR A 362 13.16 -12.93 -37.81
N SER A 363 13.52 -14.09 -37.26
CA SER A 363 14.31 -15.12 -37.97
C SER A 363 13.62 -15.66 -39.22
N LYS A 364 12.27 -15.69 -39.25
CA LYS A 364 11.47 -16.13 -40.41
C LYS A 364 11.28 -15.06 -41.48
N THR A 365 11.57 -13.80 -41.17
CA THR A 365 11.38 -12.68 -42.11
C THR A 365 12.64 -12.39 -42.95
N GLU A 366 13.78 -12.97 -42.60
CA GLU A 366 15.06 -12.88 -43.34
C GLU A 366 15.30 -14.06 -44.33
N LEU A 367 14.31 -14.93 -44.54
CA LEU A 367 14.28 -16.02 -45.55
C LEU A 367 13.28 -15.68 -46.64
#